data_AF-A0A011T3G6-F1
#
_entry.id   AF-A0A011T3G6-F1
#
_cell.length_a   1.000
_cell.length_b   1.000
_cell.length_c   1.000
_cell.angle_alpha   90.00
_cell.angle_beta   90.00
_cell.angle_gamma   90.00
#
_symmetry.space_group_name_H-M   'P 1'
#
loop_
_entity.id
_entity.type
_entity.pdbx_description
1 polymer ?
#
loop_
_entity_poly.entity_id
_entity_poly.type
_entity_poly.pdbx_seq_one_letter_code
_entity_poly.pdbx_strand_id
1 'polypeptide(L)'
;MRVNLDGAIKQANANGTFNSKAEATHQFFSGFTYANERSLSTELGKWFPLKSYGRSIQRGIGESADWRLDVNYLTRAGEAIPTRGIAFAAVLTIEDPDGTAPVFDEMRASLTSIGVTLSDLRTAIRVGVTT
;
A
#
# COMPACT_ATOMS: atom_id res chain seq x y z
N MET A 1 6.98 7.84 22.83
CA MET A 1 6.18 6.91 22.02
C MET A 1 6.23 7.33 20.56
N ARG A 2 7.16 6.75 19.81
CA ARG A 2 7.30 6.83 18.35
C ARG A 2 7.04 5.44 17.77
N VAL A 3 5.80 4.99 17.89
CA VAL A 3 5.31 3.84 17.14
C VAL A 3 4.76 4.37 15.82
N ASN A 4 5.16 3.77 14.71
CA ASN A 4 4.65 4.05 13.37
C ASN A 4 4.09 2.77 12.74
N LEU A 5 3.61 2.86 11.51
CA LEU A 5 3.14 1.71 10.73
C LEU A 5 4.01 1.51 9.50
N ASP A 6 4.11 0.28 9.03
CA ASP A 6 4.73 -0.08 7.76
C ASP A 6 3.80 -0.96 6.94
N GLY A 7 3.84 -0.82 5.62
CA GLY A 7 2.94 -1.51 4.69
C GLY A 7 3.71 -2.35 3.67
N ALA A 8 3.12 -3.46 3.23
CA ALA A 8 3.62 -4.21 2.08
C ALA A 8 2.46 -4.86 1.32
N ILE A 9 2.47 -4.73 -0.01
CA ILE A 9 1.59 -5.49 -0.90
C ILE A 9 2.35 -6.74 -1.34
N LYS A 10 1.87 -7.90 -0.91
CA LYS A 10 2.51 -9.19 -1.13
C LYS A 10 1.66 -10.10 -1.99
N GLN A 11 2.32 -11.01 -2.68
CA GLN A 11 1.70 -12.05 -3.50
C GLN A 11 2.22 -13.41 -3.05
N ALA A 12 1.33 -14.41 -3.04
CA ALA A 12 1.70 -15.79 -2.76
C ALA A 12 2.59 -16.37 -3.87
N ASN A 13 3.62 -17.13 -3.51
CA ASN A 13 4.37 -17.98 -4.44
C ASN A 13 3.86 -19.42 -4.38
N ALA A 14 4.32 -20.28 -5.29
CA ALA A 14 3.93 -21.70 -5.31
C ALA A 14 4.21 -22.46 -4.00
N ASN A 15 5.15 -21.99 -3.18
CA ASN A 15 5.49 -22.58 -1.87
C ASN A 15 4.65 -22.03 -0.69
N GLY A 16 3.65 -21.20 -0.95
CA GLY A 16 2.78 -20.59 0.07
C GLY A 16 3.40 -19.40 0.82
N THR A 17 4.62 -18.98 0.48
CA THR A 17 5.23 -17.77 1.05
C THR A 17 4.72 -16.51 0.34
N PHE A 18 4.61 -15.41 1.09
CA PHE A 18 4.15 -14.13 0.57
C PHE A 18 5.33 -13.16 0.41
N ASN A 19 5.61 -12.75 -0.83
CA ASN A 19 6.69 -11.81 -1.14
C ASN A 19 6.15 -10.45 -1.57
N SER A 20 6.80 -9.37 -1.10
CA SER A 20 6.43 -8.01 -1.52
C SER A 20 6.61 -7.85 -3.02
N LYS A 21 5.59 -7.32 -3.69
CA LYS A 21 5.61 -7.02 -5.12
C LYS A 21 5.52 -5.53 -5.41
N ALA A 22 5.06 -4.71 -4.48
CA ALA A 22 5.08 -3.25 -4.63
C ALA A 22 6.38 -2.66 -4.07
N GLU A 23 6.81 -1.56 -4.68
CA GLU A 23 7.99 -0.79 -4.27
C GLU A 23 7.55 0.52 -3.62
N ALA A 24 8.33 1.02 -2.65
CA ALA A 24 8.04 2.30 -2.03
C ALA A 24 8.16 3.43 -3.07
N THR A 25 7.08 4.17 -3.29
CA THR A 25 7.06 5.30 -4.24
C THR A 25 7.42 6.62 -3.56
N HIS A 26 7.43 6.65 -2.22
CA HIS A 26 7.81 7.82 -1.43
C HIS A 26 9.34 8.03 -1.35
N GLN A 27 10.06 7.93 -2.47
CA GLN A 27 11.42 8.46 -2.52
C GLN A 27 11.33 9.97 -2.75
N PHE A 28 11.28 10.74 -1.67
CA PHE A 28 11.53 12.17 -1.76
C PHE A 28 12.97 12.38 -2.21
N PHE A 29 13.16 12.73 -3.49
CA PHE A 29 14.35 13.42 -4.04
C PHE A 29 15.73 13.04 -3.47
N SER A 30 16.09 11.75 -3.39
CA SER A 30 17.38 11.41 -2.78
C SER A 30 18.38 10.72 -3.72
N GLY A 31 17.95 10.03 -4.78
CA GLY A 31 18.88 9.45 -5.76
C GLY A 31 19.87 8.41 -5.18
N PHE A 32 19.64 7.91 -3.97
CA PHE A 32 20.52 6.94 -3.32
C PHE A 32 20.06 5.50 -3.60
N THR A 33 20.96 4.70 -4.19
CA THR A 33 20.73 3.29 -4.54
C THR A 33 21.10 2.32 -3.40
N TYR A 34 21.71 2.81 -2.31
CA TYR A 34 22.13 1.98 -1.17
C TYR A 34 21.62 2.56 0.15
N ALA A 35 20.76 1.78 0.82
CA ALA A 35 20.13 2.16 2.08
C ALA A 35 20.93 1.61 3.27
N ASN A 36 21.63 2.47 4.00
CA ASN A 36 22.09 2.17 5.36
C ASN A 36 21.00 2.58 6.36
N GLU A 37 21.03 2.07 7.60
CA GLU A 37 19.97 2.35 8.58
C GLU A 37 19.79 3.85 8.90
N ARG A 38 20.83 4.64 8.64
CA ARG A 38 20.82 6.11 8.71
C ARG A 38 20.03 6.72 7.55
N SER A 39 20.23 6.29 6.31
CA SER A 39 19.47 6.79 5.16
C SER A 39 18.02 6.30 5.17
N LEU A 40 17.72 5.11 5.71
CA LEU A 40 16.34 4.66 5.97
C LEU A 40 15.58 5.59 6.92
N SER A 41 16.25 6.06 7.97
CA SER A 41 15.64 6.90 9.00
C SER A 41 15.50 8.37 8.60
N THR A 42 16.41 8.87 7.75
CA THR A 42 16.54 10.31 7.46
C THR A 42 16.01 10.69 6.08
N GLU A 43 16.14 9.81 5.08
CA GLU A 43 15.91 10.15 3.68
C GLU A 43 14.84 9.26 3.01
N LEU A 44 14.71 7.99 3.42
CA LEU A 44 13.76 7.04 2.83
C LEU A 44 12.47 6.88 3.66
N GLY A 45 12.18 7.81 4.57
CA GLY A 45 10.84 7.96 5.14
C GLY A 45 10.37 6.87 6.11
N LYS A 46 11.25 6.06 6.71
CA LYS A 46 10.87 4.98 7.67
C LYS A 46 9.92 5.47 8.78
N TRP A 47 10.11 6.70 9.24
CA TRP A 47 9.31 7.35 10.30
C TRP A 47 8.25 8.32 9.80
N PHE A 48 8.01 8.39 8.49
CA PHE A 48 7.05 9.33 7.95
C PHE A 48 5.63 8.82 8.24
N PRO A 49 4.67 9.73 8.51
CA PRO A 49 3.29 9.35 8.77
C PRO A 49 2.57 8.85 7.51
N LEU A 50 3.10 9.19 6.33
CA LEU A 50 2.60 8.76 5.04
C LEU A 50 3.61 7.84 4.37
N LYS A 51 3.13 6.65 3.97
CA LYS A 51 3.89 5.68 3.18
C LYS A 51 3.07 5.28 1.96
N SER A 52 3.63 5.50 0.78
CA SER A 52 3.06 5.10 -0.50
C SER A 52 3.90 4.01 -1.16
N TYR A 53 3.21 3.01 -1.71
CA TYR A 53 3.81 1.93 -2.48
C TYR A 53 3.07 1.81 -3.81
N GLY A 54 3.76 1.37 -4.84
CA GLY A 54 3.17 1.26 -6.16
C GLY A 54 3.96 0.36 -7.08
N ARG A 55 3.28 -0.14 -8.12
CA ARG A 55 3.90 -0.86 -9.24
C ARG A 55 2.93 -0.87 -10.41
N SER A 56 3.46 -0.71 -11.62
CA SER A 56 2.71 -0.97 -12.86
C SER A 56 3.07 -2.36 -13.38
N ILE A 57 2.07 -3.16 -13.76
CA ILE A 57 2.21 -4.55 -14.15
C ILE A 57 1.51 -4.77 -15.50
N GLN A 58 2.28 -4.82 -16.59
CA GLN A 58 1.75 -4.88 -17.97
C GLN A 58 1.41 -6.30 -18.45
N ARG A 59 2.07 -7.33 -17.93
CA ARG A 59 1.91 -8.74 -18.40
C ARG A 59 1.61 -9.72 -17.28
N GLY A 60 1.06 -9.23 -16.16
CA GLY A 60 1.00 -9.98 -14.91
C GLY A 60 2.38 -10.17 -14.26
N ILE A 61 2.39 -10.57 -12.98
CA ILE A 61 3.60 -10.99 -12.27
C ILE A 61 3.27 -12.13 -11.31
N GLY A 62 4.29 -12.92 -10.97
CA GLY A 62 4.19 -14.00 -9.99
C GLY A 62 3.45 -15.23 -10.49
N GLU A 63 3.20 -16.15 -9.56
CA GLU A 63 2.72 -17.50 -9.84
C GLU A 63 1.29 -17.73 -9.32
N SER A 64 0.69 -16.74 -8.64
CA SER A 64 -0.60 -16.86 -7.98
C SER A 64 -1.44 -15.60 -8.13
N ALA A 65 -2.77 -15.74 -8.14
CA ALA A 65 -3.70 -14.62 -8.04
C ALA A 65 -3.99 -14.22 -6.58
N ASP A 66 -3.35 -14.85 -5.60
CA ASP A 66 -3.54 -14.55 -4.19
C ASP A 66 -2.64 -13.39 -3.73
N TRP A 67 -3.28 -12.30 -3.30
CA TRP A 67 -2.67 -11.03 -2.91
C TRP A 67 -3.08 -10.64 -1.49
N ARG A 68 -2.16 -10.02 -0.76
CA ARG A 68 -2.38 -9.57 0.62
C ARG A 68 -1.73 -8.21 0.86
N LEU A 69 -2.46 -7.34 1.55
CA LEU A 69 -1.93 -6.13 2.15
C LEU A 69 -1.57 -6.41 3.62
N ASP A 70 -0.29 -6.34 3.93
CA ASP A 70 0.22 -6.43 5.31
C ASP A 70 0.44 -5.04 5.89
N VAL A 71 -0.10 -4.79 7.09
CA VAL A 71 0.15 -3.58 7.89
C VAL A 71 0.77 -3.98 9.22
N ASN A 72 2.00 -3.55 9.48
CA ASN A 72 2.77 -3.94 10.65
C ASN A 72 3.15 -2.73 11.52
N TYR A 73 3.24 -2.94 12.83
CA TYR A 73 3.80 -1.92 13.72
C TYR A 73 5.31 -1.79 13.50
N LEU A 74 5.75 -0.55 13.39
CA LEU A 74 7.17 -0.18 13.41
C LEU A 74 7.47 0.53 14.73
N THR A 75 8.10 -0.17 15.66
CA THR A 75 8.50 0.36 16.97
C THR A 75 9.99 0.70 16.98
N ARG A 76 10.40 1.71 17.77
CA ARG A 76 11.80 1.81 18.21
C ARG A 76 12.01 0.90 19.42
N ALA A 77 13.23 0.40 19.59
CA ALA A 77 13.59 -0.48 20.70
C ALA A 77 13.13 0.11 22.05
N GLY A 78 12.42 -0.71 22.84
CA GLY A 78 11.96 -0.36 24.19
C GLY A 78 10.61 0.38 24.28
N GLU A 79 9.92 0.65 23.17
CA GLU A 79 8.59 1.28 23.21
C GLU A 79 7.44 0.26 23.21
N ALA A 80 6.49 0.46 24.12
CA ALA A 80 5.25 -0.31 24.14
C ALA A 80 4.31 0.12 23.00
N ILE A 81 3.60 -0.84 22.41
CA ILE A 81 2.50 -0.55 21.50
C ILE A 81 1.32 -0.05 22.34
N PRO A 82 0.64 1.06 21.98
CA PRO A 82 -0.53 1.52 22.70
C PRO A 82 -1.60 0.43 22.78
N THR A 83 -2.22 0.23 23.96
CA THR A 83 -3.29 -0.76 24.14
C THR A 83 -4.51 -0.50 23.25
N ARG A 84 -4.75 0.76 22.87
CA ARG A 84 -5.82 1.14 21.92
C ARG A 84 -5.45 0.92 20.45
N GLY A 85 -4.23 0.47 20.15
CA GLY A 85 -3.67 0.44 18.80
C GLY A 85 -3.34 1.84 18.25
N ILE A 86 -3.02 1.90 16.97
CA ILE A 86 -2.77 3.14 16.23
C ILE A 86 -3.86 3.30 15.18
N ALA A 87 -4.52 4.45 15.16
CA ALA A 87 -5.47 4.77 14.12
C ALA A 87 -4.74 4.99 12.80
N PHE A 88 -5.20 4.34 11.73
CA PHE A 88 -4.65 4.52 10.40
C PHE A 88 -5.74 4.40 9.34
N ALA A 89 -5.44 4.92 8.17
CA ALA A 89 -6.21 4.69 6.96
C ALA A 89 -5.27 4.09 5.90
N ALA A 90 -5.76 3.10 5.18
CA ALA A 90 -5.08 2.55 4.01
C ALA A 90 -5.90 2.91 2.77
N VAL A 91 -5.23 3.38 1.73
CA VAL A 91 -5.82 3.63 0.42
C VAL A 91 -5.16 2.67 -0.56
N LEU A 92 -5.96 1.80 -1.18
CA LEU A 92 -5.53 0.84 -2.18
C LEU A 92 -6.21 1.18 -3.51
N THR A 93 -5.41 1.43 -4.53
CA THR A 93 -5.88 1.64 -5.90
C THR A 93 -5.47 0.44 -6.75
N ILE A 94 -6.44 -0.15 -7.44
CA ILE A 94 -6.23 -1.22 -8.41
C ILE A 94 -6.85 -0.75 -9.72
N GLU A 95 -6.10 -0.85 -10.80
CA GLU A 95 -6.48 -0.34 -12.12
C GLU A 95 -6.03 -1.36 -13.18
N ASP A 96 -6.87 -1.54 -14.20
CA ASP A 96 -6.49 -2.23 -15.43
C ASP A 96 -5.65 -1.27 -16.28
N PRO A 97 -4.40 -1.59 -16.64
CA PRO A 97 -3.55 -0.70 -17.44
C PRO A 97 -4.17 -0.28 -18.78
N ASP A 98 -5.01 -1.13 -19.37
CA ASP A 98 -5.70 -0.86 -20.64
C ASP A 98 -7.07 -0.18 -20.44
N GLY A 99 -7.57 -0.09 -19.20
CA GLY A 99 -8.85 0.53 -18.86
C GLY A 99 -10.09 -0.20 -19.40
N THR A 100 -9.94 -1.48 -19.75
CA THR A 100 -10.98 -2.29 -20.39
C THR A 100 -11.68 -3.23 -19.42
N ALA A 101 -10.96 -3.79 -18.45
CA ALA A 101 -11.49 -4.75 -17.51
C ALA A 101 -12.36 -4.07 -16.43
N PRO A 102 -13.47 -4.69 -16.00
CA PRO A 102 -14.38 -4.14 -14.99
C PRO A 102 -13.85 -4.33 -13.56
N VAL A 103 -12.59 -3.93 -13.30
CA VAL A 103 -11.86 -4.18 -12.04
C VAL A 103 -12.63 -3.66 -10.82
N PHE A 104 -13.26 -2.49 -10.94
CA PHE A 104 -14.03 -1.91 -9.84
C PHE A 104 -15.21 -2.78 -9.43
N ASP A 105 -15.99 -3.26 -10.41
CA ASP A 105 -17.19 -4.06 -10.16
C ASP A 105 -16.82 -5.44 -9.59
N GLU A 106 -15.77 -6.06 -10.13
CA GLU A 106 -15.24 -7.34 -9.62
C GLU A 106 -14.74 -7.23 -8.18
N MET A 107 -13.94 -6.20 -7.88
CA MET A 107 -13.43 -5.97 -6.52
C MET A 107 -14.56 -5.65 -5.54
N ARG A 108 -15.54 -4.85 -5.95
CA ARG A 108 -16.72 -4.55 -5.13
C ARG A 108 -17.50 -5.83 -4.81
N ALA A 109 -17.74 -6.68 -5.80
CA ALA A 109 -18.45 -7.95 -5.61
C ALA A 109 -17.68 -8.88 -4.65
N SER A 110 -16.37 -9.02 -4.87
CA SER A 110 -15.49 -9.83 -4.02
C SER A 110 -15.48 -9.36 -2.56
N LEU A 111 -15.27 -8.06 -2.32
CA LEU A 111 -15.25 -7.48 -0.97
C LEU A 111 -16.62 -7.60 -0.27
N THR A 112 -17.71 -7.39 -1.01
CA THR A 112 -19.07 -7.58 -0.47
C THR A 112 -19.30 -9.04 -0.07
N SER A 113 -18.80 -9.99 -0.87
CA SER A 113 -18.97 -11.43 -0.59
C SER A 113 -18.32 -11.88 0.72
N ILE A 114 -17.23 -11.22 1.13
CA ILE A 114 -16.52 -11.49 2.40
C ILE A 114 -17.00 -10.60 3.56
N GLY A 115 -18.10 -9.86 3.38
CA GLY A 115 -18.73 -9.05 4.43
C GLY A 115 -18.05 -7.71 4.72
N VAL A 116 -17.21 -7.20 3.80
CA VAL A 116 -16.61 -5.86 3.96
C VAL A 116 -17.67 -4.79 3.71
N THR A 117 -17.84 -3.89 4.67
CA THR A 117 -18.68 -2.70 4.51
C THR A 117 -17.98 -1.70 3.60
N LEU A 118 -18.55 -1.48 2.41
CA LEU A 118 -18.03 -0.51 1.43
C LEU A 118 -18.77 0.82 1.57
N SER A 119 -18.02 1.89 1.84
CA SER A 119 -18.50 3.27 1.72
C SER A 119 -18.02 3.83 0.38
N ASP A 120 -18.94 4.03 -0.56
CA ASP A 120 -18.61 4.56 -1.88
C ASP A 120 -18.24 6.05 -1.80
N LEU A 121 -16.97 6.37 -2.05
CA LEU A 121 -16.49 7.74 -2.19
C LEU A 121 -16.51 8.13 -3.66
N ARG A 122 -17.62 8.73 -4.12
CA ARG A 122 -17.72 9.29 -5.46
C ARG A 122 -17.04 10.65 -5.52
N THR A 123 -15.78 10.69 -5.95
CA THR A 123 -15.08 11.95 -6.21
C THR A 123 -15.64 12.58 -7.48
N ALA A 124 -16.60 13.51 -7.33
CA ALA A 124 -17.04 14.36 -8.43
C ALA A 124 -15.95 15.39 -8.75
N ILE A 125 -15.01 15.05 -9.64
CA ILE A 125 -14.04 16.02 -10.15
C ILE A 125 -14.78 16.94 -11.13
N ARG A 126 -15.23 18.11 -10.65
CA ARG A 126 -15.58 19.23 -11.52
C ARG A 126 -14.30 19.99 -11.85
N VAL A 127 -13.69 19.70 -12.99
CA VAL A 127 -12.69 20.59 -13.58
C VAL A 127 -13.45 21.78 -14.17
N GLY A 128 -13.56 22.85 -13.39
CA GLY A 128 -13.90 24.16 -13.93
C GLY A 128 -12.66 24.76 -14.56
N VAL A 129 -12.57 24.76 -15.88
CA VAL A 129 -11.61 25.62 -16.58
C VAL A 129 -12.14 27.04 -16.44
N THR A 130 -11.48 27.86 -15.61
CA THR A 130 -11.67 29.31 -15.66
C THR A 130 -10.82 29.82 -16.81
N THR A 131 -11.50 30.26 -17.87
CA THR A 131 -10.93 30.95 -19.04
C THR A 131 -10.40 32.32 -18.68
#